data_AF-A0A7J9VED4-F1
#
_entry.id   AF-A0A7J9VED4-F1
#
_cell.length_a   1.000
_cell.length_b   1.000
_cell.length_c   1.000
_cell.angle_alpha   90.00
_cell.angle_beta   90.00
_cell.angle_gamma   90.00
#
_symmetry.space_group_name_H-M   'P 1'
#
loop_
_entity.id
_entity.type
_entity.pdbx_description
1 polymer ?
#
loop_
_entity_poly.entity_id
_entity_poly.type
_entity_poly.pdbx_seq_one_letter_code
_entity_poly.pdbx_strand_id
1 'polypeptide(L)'
;MTNTSKPLLTSPRNLRSCAAITSTARTTSRGVSTKECNTEMRTTIAAATASLLTLGLVLTGCSNEEPGTPETSANSGNSQDSELPHSGAPAVTDPIDTSKWEAKPCAVITAAQFSTVGLKKVEAEPDDAMAGPKCNWYPEGRGLLGGTFITASPTSKSPQGLSTVYANNKEYDYKVWQELPPIQGHPIVAATEFDDRPRGECAVAVGLRDDLVYDVSVTDPEKSWGKDPCATAAKVAKLAVTTMTGGA
;
A
#
# COMPACT_ATOMS: atom_id res chain seq x y z
N MET A 1 46.50 40.15 0.78
CA MET A 1 46.93 40.29 -0.63
C MET A 1 47.47 38.91 -1.01
N THR A 2 46.92 38.07 -1.87
CA THR A 2 46.11 38.15 -3.10
C THR A 2 45.40 36.79 -3.26
N ASN A 3 44.08 36.71 -3.15
CA ASN A 3 43.12 36.54 -4.26
C ASN A 3 43.60 35.70 -5.47
N THR A 4 43.05 34.50 -5.65
CA THR A 4 42.79 33.92 -6.98
C THR A 4 41.61 32.94 -6.90
N SER A 5 40.49 33.36 -7.47
CA SER A 5 39.24 32.62 -7.67
C SER A 5 39.23 31.88 -9.01
N LYS A 6 38.56 30.72 -9.09
CA LYS A 6 37.84 30.17 -10.29
C LYS A 6 37.31 28.73 -10.03
N PRO A 7 36.31 28.21 -10.77
CA PRO A 7 34.92 28.66 -10.83
C PRO A 7 33.90 27.51 -10.60
N LEU A 8 32.63 27.92 -10.55
CA LEU A 8 31.41 27.16 -10.30
C LEU A 8 31.13 26.03 -11.30
N LEU A 9 30.74 24.87 -10.76
CA LEU A 9 30.00 23.82 -11.47
C LEU A 9 28.49 24.03 -11.20
N THR A 10 27.76 24.21 -12.29
CA THR A 10 26.32 24.44 -12.36
C THR A 10 25.53 23.16 -12.07
N SER A 11 24.68 23.22 -11.04
CA SER A 11 23.65 22.20 -10.73
C SER A 11 22.29 22.68 -11.29
N PRO A 12 21.48 21.81 -11.93
CA PRO A 12 20.16 22.20 -12.41
C PRO A 12 19.12 22.17 -11.27
N ARG A 13 18.69 23.36 -10.83
CA ARG A 13 17.39 23.55 -10.17
C ARG A 13 16.35 23.84 -11.25
N ASN A 14 15.27 23.06 -11.30
CA ASN A 14 13.91 23.55 -11.53
C ASN A 14 12.89 22.40 -11.42
N LEU A 15 12.37 22.19 -10.20
CA LEU A 15 11.05 21.61 -9.98
C LEU A 15 10.34 22.60 -9.05
N ARG A 16 9.51 23.46 -9.65
CA ARG A 16 8.66 24.41 -8.93
C ARG A 16 7.35 23.73 -8.55
N SER A 17 7.03 23.87 -7.27
CA SER A 17 5.79 23.49 -6.60
C SER A 17 4.52 23.88 -7.36
N CYS A 18 3.55 22.96 -7.37
CA CYS A 18 2.14 23.32 -7.46
C CYS A 18 1.70 23.88 -6.10
N ALA A 19 1.46 25.19 -6.04
CA ALA A 19 0.74 25.82 -4.95
C ALA A 19 -0.72 25.99 -5.39
N ALA A 20 -1.64 25.45 -4.60
CA ALA A 20 -3.07 25.67 -4.72
C ALA A 20 -3.40 27.12 -4.34
N ILE A 21 -4.17 27.81 -5.18
CA ILE A 21 -4.83 29.07 -4.84
C ILE A 21 -6.33 28.79 -4.79
N THR A 22 -6.88 28.83 -3.59
CA THR A 22 -8.32 28.93 -3.35
C THR A 22 -8.74 30.39 -3.55
N SER A 23 -9.74 30.65 -4.39
CA SER A 23 -10.57 31.85 -4.24
C SER A 23 -11.97 31.65 -4.81
N THR A 24 -12.92 32.03 -3.97
CA THR A 24 -14.38 32.00 -4.05
C THR A 24 -14.99 32.95 -5.09
N ALA A 25 -16.02 32.52 -5.83
CA ALA A 25 -17.29 33.27 -6.02
C ALA A 25 -18.32 32.58 -6.95
N ARG A 26 -19.50 32.27 -6.38
CA ARG A 26 -20.87 32.64 -6.78
C ARG A 26 -21.35 32.39 -8.25
N THR A 27 -22.25 31.40 -8.37
CA THR A 27 -23.51 31.35 -9.14
C THR A 27 -23.59 31.95 -10.55
N THR A 28 -23.74 31.11 -11.59
CA THR A 28 -24.93 31.06 -12.47
C THR A 28 -24.84 29.97 -13.54
N SER A 29 -26.00 29.33 -13.76
CA SER A 29 -26.42 28.45 -14.86
C SER A 29 -25.80 28.70 -16.24
N ARG A 30 -25.36 27.62 -16.90
CA ARG A 30 -25.81 27.15 -18.24
C ARG A 30 -24.97 25.93 -18.65
N GLY A 31 -25.64 24.81 -18.96
CA GLY A 31 -24.98 23.63 -19.51
C GLY A 31 -24.56 23.80 -20.96
N VAL A 32 -23.55 23.05 -21.40
CA VAL A 32 -23.32 22.63 -22.80
C VAL A 32 -22.37 21.42 -22.81
N SER A 33 -22.87 20.34 -23.41
CA SER A 33 -22.24 19.36 -24.31
C SER A 33 -20.98 18.58 -23.91
N THR A 34 -21.21 17.29 -23.70
CA THR A 34 -20.35 16.16 -24.07
C THR A 34 -19.80 16.26 -25.51
N LYS A 35 -18.49 16.05 -25.71
CA LYS A 35 -17.84 15.43 -26.88
C LYS A 35 -16.47 14.91 -26.42
N GLU A 36 -16.31 13.61 -26.25
CA GLU A 36 -15.66 12.70 -27.22
C GLU A 36 -14.19 13.05 -27.51
N CYS A 37 -13.28 12.24 -26.96
CA CYS A 37 -11.95 12.07 -27.53
C CYS A 37 -11.59 10.59 -27.47
N ASN A 38 -12.05 9.83 -28.47
CA ASN A 38 -11.55 8.50 -28.79
C ASN A 38 -10.60 8.61 -29.99
N THR A 39 -9.44 7.96 -29.81
CA THR A 39 -8.68 7.19 -30.81
C THR A 39 -8.26 7.86 -32.12
N GLU A 40 -6.95 8.04 -32.31
CA GLU A 40 -6.30 7.74 -33.61
C GLU A 40 -4.93 7.08 -33.34
N MET A 41 -4.95 5.78 -33.60
CA MET A 41 -3.87 4.84 -33.87
C MET A 41 -2.99 5.33 -35.03
N ARG A 42 -1.66 5.13 -34.96
CA ARG A 42 -0.78 4.90 -36.12
C ARG A 42 0.61 4.42 -35.69
N THR A 43 0.71 3.12 -35.51
CA THR A 43 1.97 2.36 -35.33
C THR A 43 2.58 2.11 -36.71
N THR A 44 3.80 2.60 -36.94
CA THR A 44 4.59 2.32 -38.15
C THR A 44 5.39 1.03 -37.95
N ILE A 45 4.98 -0.07 -38.59
CA ILE A 45 5.78 -1.29 -38.73
C ILE A 45 6.36 -1.29 -40.14
N ALA A 46 7.68 -1.14 -40.26
CA ALA A 46 8.41 -1.33 -41.50
C ALA A 46 8.78 -2.81 -41.66
N ALA A 47 8.25 -3.42 -42.72
CA ALA A 47 8.61 -4.76 -43.16
C ALA A 47 9.92 -4.74 -43.95
N ALA A 48 10.81 -5.70 -43.70
CA ALA A 48 11.91 -6.04 -44.60
C ALA A 48 12.04 -7.57 -44.67
N THR A 49 11.63 -8.13 -45.80
CA THR A 49 11.79 -9.53 -46.19
C THR A 49 13.07 -9.71 -47.01
N ALA A 50 13.85 -10.76 -46.76
CA ALA A 50 14.79 -11.32 -47.73
C ALA A 50 14.99 -12.83 -47.49
N SER A 51 14.62 -13.61 -48.52
CA SER A 51 14.66 -15.06 -48.60
C SER A 51 16.05 -15.60 -48.96
N LEU A 52 16.41 -16.80 -48.49
CA LEU A 52 17.49 -17.62 -49.07
C LEU A 52 17.09 -19.11 -49.08
N LEU A 53 17.03 -19.67 -50.29
CA LEU A 53 16.81 -21.07 -50.64
C LEU A 53 18.10 -21.89 -50.47
N THR A 54 18.02 -23.10 -49.91
CA THR A 54 19.00 -24.19 -50.17
C THR A 54 18.30 -25.55 -50.17
N LEU A 55 18.73 -26.41 -51.10
CA LEU A 55 18.12 -27.66 -51.54
C LEU A 55 19.00 -28.85 -51.13
N GLY A 56 18.39 -29.92 -50.60
CA GLY A 56 18.82 -31.32 -50.81
C GLY A 56 19.55 -32.04 -49.67
N LEU A 57 18.97 -33.13 -49.16
CA LEU A 57 19.47 -34.52 -49.30
C LEU A 57 18.48 -35.51 -48.66
N VAL A 58 18.24 -36.64 -49.33
CA VAL A 58 17.37 -37.74 -48.87
C VAL A 58 18.23 -38.77 -48.16
N LEU A 59 17.82 -39.19 -46.95
CA LEU A 59 18.26 -40.45 -46.32
C LEU A 59 17.08 -41.09 -45.61
N THR A 60 16.73 -42.30 -46.05
CA THR A 60 15.83 -43.25 -45.41
C THR A 60 16.44 -43.76 -44.10
N GLY A 61 15.70 -43.69 -42.98
CA GLY A 61 16.12 -44.22 -41.70
C GLY A 61 14.92 -44.75 -40.91
N CYS A 62 15.05 -46.00 -40.46
CA CYS A 62 13.97 -46.85 -39.97
C CYS A 62 13.31 -46.37 -38.66
N SER A 63 12.04 -46.72 -38.53
CA SER A 63 11.22 -46.59 -37.34
C SER A 63 11.78 -47.42 -36.18
N ASN A 64 11.90 -46.79 -35.01
CA ASN A 64 11.86 -47.43 -33.70
C ASN A 64 11.03 -46.51 -32.80
N GLU A 65 9.82 -46.97 -32.42
CA GLU A 65 9.03 -46.34 -31.37
C GLU A 65 9.64 -46.72 -30.02
N GLU A 66 10.32 -45.76 -29.40
CA GLU A 66 10.64 -45.80 -27.96
C GLU A 66 9.52 -45.05 -27.23
N PRO A 67 8.90 -45.61 -26.18
CA PRO A 67 7.96 -44.88 -25.34
C PRO A 67 8.74 -43.86 -24.49
N GLY A 68 9.02 -42.70 -25.07
CA GLY A 68 9.44 -41.53 -24.32
C GLY A 68 8.24 -41.01 -23.53
N THR A 69 8.25 -41.21 -22.22
CA THR A 69 7.32 -40.50 -21.34
C THR A 69 7.68 -39.01 -21.47
N PRO A 70 6.75 -38.10 -21.79
CA PRO A 70 7.06 -36.69 -21.73
C PRO A 70 7.31 -36.36 -20.25
N GLU A 71 8.57 -36.28 -19.85
CA GLU A 71 8.91 -35.42 -18.72
C GLU A 71 8.61 -34.00 -19.20
N THR A 72 7.41 -33.54 -18.86
CA THR A 72 7.15 -32.11 -18.76
C THR A 72 8.21 -31.57 -17.81
N SER A 73 9.30 -31.03 -18.36
CA SER A 73 10.01 -29.94 -17.71
C SER A 73 8.97 -28.86 -17.50
N ALA A 74 8.34 -28.92 -16.32
CA ALA A 74 7.57 -27.84 -15.76
C ALA A 74 8.58 -26.72 -15.47
N ASN A 75 9.04 -26.06 -16.53
CA ASN A 75 9.46 -24.68 -16.44
C ASN A 75 8.19 -23.81 -16.44
N SER A 76 7.28 -24.15 -15.51
CA SER A 76 6.27 -23.25 -15.05
C SER A 76 7.03 -22.29 -14.17
N GLY A 77 7.29 -21.09 -14.69
CA GLY A 77 7.33 -19.90 -13.83
C GLY A 77 5.98 -19.80 -13.16
N ASN A 78 5.76 -20.66 -12.16
CA ASN A 78 4.67 -20.53 -11.22
C ASN A 78 5.07 -19.33 -10.41
N SER A 79 4.46 -18.17 -10.69
CA SER A 79 4.13 -17.26 -9.60
C SER A 79 3.29 -18.09 -8.62
N GLN A 80 3.97 -18.80 -7.72
CA GLN A 80 3.33 -19.37 -6.56
C GLN A 80 2.80 -18.15 -5.80
N ASP A 81 1.49 -17.99 -5.74
CA ASP A 81 0.93 -17.38 -4.53
C ASP A 81 1.47 -18.23 -3.40
N SER A 82 2.49 -17.71 -2.72
CA SER A 82 3.04 -18.35 -1.53
C SER A 82 1.89 -18.55 -0.55
N GLU A 83 1.76 -19.77 -0.01
CA GLU A 83 0.79 -20.04 1.04
C GLU A 83 0.98 -19.04 2.19
N LEU A 84 -0.11 -18.43 2.64
CA LEU A 84 -0.09 -17.44 3.71
C LEU A 84 -0.09 -18.13 5.08
N PRO A 85 0.59 -17.57 6.10
CA PRO A 85 1.50 -16.43 6.00
C PRO A 85 2.86 -16.84 5.42
N HIS A 86 3.55 -15.89 4.79
CA HIS A 86 4.91 -16.08 4.28
C HIS A 86 5.84 -14.94 4.69
N SER A 87 7.07 -14.93 4.16
CA SER A 87 8.08 -13.90 4.44
C SER A 87 8.42 -13.70 5.92
N GLY A 88 8.09 -14.66 6.78
CA GLY A 88 8.30 -14.58 8.23
C GLY A 88 7.22 -13.81 8.97
N ALA A 89 6.10 -13.46 8.32
CA ALA A 89 4.96 -12.88 9.00
C ALA A 89 4.35 -13.88 10.00
N PRO A 90 3.96 -13.44 11.21
CA PRO A 90 3.21 -14.26 12.16
C PRO A 90 1.84 -14.64 11.59
N ALA A 91 1.40 -15.88 11.86
CA ALA A 91 0.05 -16.32 11.55
C ALA A 91 -0.99 -15.62 12.44
N VAL A 92 -2.16 -15.35 11.88
CA VAL A 92 -3.34 -14.89 12.62
C VAL A 92 -4.16 -16.09 13.05
N THR A 93 -4.01 -16.51 14.31
CA THR A 93 -4.62 -17.74 14.82
C THR A 93 -6.12 -17.64 15.11
N ASP A 94 -6.65 -16.42 15.28
CA ASP A 94 -8.06 -16.16 15.55
C ASP A 94 -8.59 -15.10 14.56
N PRO A 95 -8.96 -15.50 13.32
CA PRO A 95 -9.34 -14.55 12.26
C PRO A 95 -10.59 -13.74 12.61
N ILE A 96 -10.57 -12.43 12.35
CA ILE A 96 -11.72 -11.54 12.53
C ILE A 96 -12.55 -11.47 11.25
N ASP A 97 -13.87 -11.69 11.37
CA ASP A 97 -14.83 -11.36 10.30
C ASP A 97 -15.04 -9.86 10.24
N THR A 98 -14.43 -9.21 9.25
CA THR A 98 -14.45 -7.75 9.06
C THR A 98 -15.51 -7.26 8.08
N SER A 99 -16.35 -8.15 7.56
CA SER A 99 -17.29 -7.87 6.46
C SER A 99 -18.20 -6.66 6.70
N LYS A 100 -18.57 -6.41 7.97
CA LYS A 100 -19.38 -5.26 8.40
C LYS A 100 -18.70 -3.90 8.18
N TRP A 101 -17.37 -3.85 8.19
CA TRP A 101 -16.59 -2.61 8.26
C TRP A 101 -15.76 -2.32 7.02
N GLU A 102 -15.39 -3.32 6.21
CA GLU A 102 -14.53 -3.10 5.04
C GLU A 102 -15.11 -2.04 4.08
N ALA A 103 -16.42 -2.03 3.83
CA ALA A 103 -17.08 -1.00 3.02
C ALA A 103 -17.44 0.28 3.80
N LYS A 104 -17.21 0.31 5.12
CA LYS A 104 -17.58 1.40 6.03
C LYS A 104 -16.47 1.64 7.06
N PRO A 105 -15.25 1.98 6.63
CA PRO A 105 -14.08 2.04 7.51
C PRO A 105 -14.25 3.03 8.68
N CYS A 106 -14.98 4.13 8.48
CA CYS A 106 -15.25 5.08 9.57
C CYS A 106 -16.19 4.55 10.66
N ALA A 107 -16.88 3.44 10.45
CA ALA A 107 -17.71 2.79 11.47
C ALA A 107 -16.89 1.89 12.43
N VAL A 108 -15.59 1.69 12.17
CA VAL A 108 -14.72 0.85 13.00
C VAL A 108 -14.44 1.48 14.37
N ILE A 109 -14.22 2.80 14.41
CA ILE A 109 -13.97 3.53 15.66
C ILE A 109 -14.95 4.68 15.76
N THR A 110 -15.75 4.67 16.82
CA THR A 110 -16.68 5.76 17.13
C THR A 110 -15.95 6.95 17.76
N ALA A 111 -16.50 8.15 17.59
CA ALA A 111 -15.98 9.35 18.24
C ALA A 111 -15.88 9.22 19.78
N ALA A 112 -16.80 8.44 20.40
CA ALA A 112 -16.79 8.20 21.83
C ALA A 112 -15.59 7.35 22.28
N GLN A 113 -15.19 6.33 21.50
CA GLN A 113 -14.07 5.45 21.86
C GLN A 113 -12.72 6.20 21.87
N PHE A 114 -12.54 7.22 21.02
CA PHE A 114 -11.34 8.05 21.02
C PHE A 114 -11.08 8.76 22.36
N SER A 115 -12.14 9.06 23.12
CA SER A 115 -11.98 9.68 24.45
C SER A 115 -11.24 8.79 25.44
N THR A 116 -11.32 7.46 25.28
CA THR A 116 -10.63 6.48 26.14
C THR A 116 -9.10 6.50 25.95
N VAL A 117 -8.63 7.01 24.81
CA VAL A 117 -7.21 7.20 24.50
C VAL A 117 -6.79 8.67 24.56
N GLY A 118 -7.64 9.53 25.15
CA GLY A 118 -7.34 10.96 25.38
C GLY A 118 -7.61 11.88 24.19
N LEU A 119 -8.20 11.36 23.10
CA LEU A 119 -8.52 12.13 21.90
C LEU A 119 -9.97 12.61 21.94
N LYS A 120 -10.20 13.87 21.56
CA LYS A 120 -11.49 14.55 21.73
C LYS A 120 -11.96 15.17 20.42
N LYS A 121 -13.28 15.38 20.32
CA LYS A 121 -14.00 15.99 19.18
C LYS A 121 -13.47 15.46 17.84
N VAL A 122 -13.46 14.14 17.72
CA VAL A 122 -12.90 13.47 16.54
C VAL A 122 -13.96 13.43 15.44
N GLU A 123 -13.72 14.17 14.36
CA GLU A 123 -14.52 14.09 13.14
C GLU A 123 -13.99 12.98 12.23
N ALA A 124 -14.88 12.27 11.54
CA ALA A 124 -14.53 11.14 10.69
C ALA A 124 -14.94 11.42 9.24
N GLU A 125 -14.04 11.15 8.30
CA GLU A 125 -14.25 11.34 6.87
C GLU A 125 -13.81 10.08 6.12
N PRO A 126 -14.69 9.43 5.33
CA PRO A 126 -14.30 8.31 4.50
C PRO A 126 -13.41 8.78 3.35
N ASP A 127 -12.48 7.92 2.93
CA ASP A 127 -11.50 8.18 1.88
C ASP A 127 -11.29 6.89 1.08
N ASP A 128 -11.03 7.03 -0.21
CA ASP A 128 -10.75 5.92 -1.13
C ASP A 128 -9.25 5.93 -1.45
N ALA A 129 -8.48 5.15 -0.69
CA ALA A 129 -7.05 5.00 -0.92
C ALA A 129 -6.77 3.87 -1.93
N MET A 130 -5.65 3.96 -2.64
CA MET A 130 -5.23 2.90 -3.57
C MET A 130 -5.09 1.53 -2.90
N ALA A 131 -4.75 1.50 -1.60
CA ALA A 131 -4.56 0.27 -0.84
C ALA A 131 -5.88 -0.36 -0.36
N GLY A 132 -6.98 0.40 -0.37
CA GLY A 132 -8.30 -0.05 0.06
C GLY A 132 -9.11 1.03 0.80
N PRO A 133 -10.32 0.67 1.28
CA PRO A 133 -11.21 1.58 1.99
C PRO A 133 -10.56 2.17 3.24
N LYS A 134 -10.63 3.50 3.37
CA LYS A 134 -9.97 4.24 4.44
C LYS A 134 -10.93 5.16 5.17
N CYS A 135 -10.64 5.39 6.45
CA CYS A 135 -11.18 6.50 7.20
C CYS A 135 -10.06 7.43 7.65
N ASN A 136 -10.27 8.73 7.50
CA ASN A 136 -9.50 9.77 8.15
C ASN A 136 -10.27 10.23 9.39
N TRP A 137 -9.58 10.33 10.52
CA TRP A 137 -10.11 10.96 11.73
C TRP A 137 -9.31 12.20 12.08
N TYR A 138 -10.02 13.27 12.42
CA TYR A 138 -9.46 14.57 12.76
C TYR A 138 -9.81 14.90 14.20
N PRO A 139 -8.96 14.57 15.18
CA PRO A 139 -9.13 15.00 16.56
C PRO A 139 -8.96 16.51 16.71
N GLU A 140 -9.56 17.08 17.77
CA GLU A 140 -9.31 18.47 18.16
C GLU A 140 -7.81 18.72 18.38
N GLY A 141 -7.27 19.72 17.69
CA GLY A 141 -5.84 20.00 17.62
C GLY A 141 -5.35 19.97 16.16
N ARG A 142 -4.03 20.08 15.95
CA ARG A 142 -3.42 19.84 14.63
C ARG A 142 -2.94 18.40 14.56
N GLY A 143 -3.62 17.56 13.78
CA GLY A 143 -3.20 16.18 13.53
C GLY A 143 -4.19 15.41 12.67
N LEU A 144 -3.80 14.19 12.28
CA LEU A 144 -4.60 13.26 11.49
C LEU A 144 -4.36 11.84 11.99
N LEU A 145 -5.43 11.04 12.05
CA LEU A 145 -5.34 9.59 12.16
C LEU A 145 -5.93 8.97 10.88
N GLY A 146 -5.39 7.85 10.46
CA GLY A 146 -5.92 7.06 9.35
C GLY A 146 -6.14 5.63 9.78
N GLY A 147 -7.17 4.99 9.22
CA GLY A 147 -7.45 3.56 9.38
C GLY A 147 -7.86 2.98 8.05
N THR A 148 -7.10 1.99 7.56
CA THR A 148 -7.26 1.46 6.21
C THR A 148 -7.33 -0.06 6.26
N PHE A 149 -8.34 -0.64 5.61
CA PHE A 149 -8.31 -2.07 5.27
C PHE A 149 -7.44 -2.24 4.03
N ILE A 150 -6.31 -2.94 4.16
CA ILE A 150 -5.39 -3.19 3.06
C ILE A 150 -5.90 -4.38 2.25
N THR A 151 -6.71 -4.09 1.23
CA THR A 151 -7.37 -5.08 0.37
C THR A 151 -6.74 -5.17 -1.02
N ALA A 152 -5.85 -4.24 -1.37
CA ALA A 152 -5.11 -4.24 -2.61
C ALA A 152 -3.60 -4.35 -2.37
N SER A 153 -2.92 -5.10 -3.22
CA SER A 153 -1.47 -5.21 -3.26
C SER A 153 -0.98 -4.78 -4.63
N PRO A 154 0.01 -3.87 -4.74
CA PRO A 154 0.59 -3.51 -6.03
C PRO A 154 1.33 -4.68 -6.69
N THR A 155 1.77 -5.65 -5.89
CA THR A 155 2.67 -6.72 -6.31
C THR A 155 1.98 -8.09 -6.42
N SER A 156 0.73 -8.22 -5.96
CA SER A 156 -0.05 -9.47 -6.03
C SER A 156 -1.49 -9.23 -6.47
N LYS A 157 -2.08 -10.27 -7.06
CA LYS A 157 -3.49 -10.23 -7.53
C LYS A 157 -4.52 -10.28 -6.39
N SER A 158 -4.07 -10.61 -5.19
CA SER A 158 -4.88 -10.77 -3.98
C SER A 158 -4.19 -10.14 -2.77
N PRO A 159 -4.93 -9.67 -1.76
CA PRO A 159 -4.35 -9.21 -0.50
C PRO A 159 -3.66 -10.37 0.24
N GLN A 160 -2.52 -10.08 0.87
CA GLN A 160 -1.65 -11.09 1.51
C GLN A 160 -1.34 -10.74 2.98
N GLY A 161 -2.16 -9.87 3.57
CA GLY A 161 -2.06 -9.47 4.97
C GLY A 161 -0.65 -9.00 5.37
N LEU A 162 -0.18 -9.47 6.53
CA LEU A 162 1.15 -9.11 7.05
C LEU A 162 2.28 -9.67 6.20
N SER A 163 2.04 -10.69 5.38
CA SER A 163 3.08 -11.26 4.53
C SER A 163 3.62 -10.23 3.53
N THR A 164 2.79 -9.34 3.01
CA THR A 164 3.23 -8.18 2.20
C THR A 164 4.08 -7.23 3.02
N VAL A 165 3.69 -6.90 4.25
CA VAL A 165 4.43 -5.96 5.12
C VAL A 165 5.83 -6.49 5.44
N TYR A 166 5.95 -7.79 5.73
CA TYR A 166 7.22 -8.46 6.01
C TYR A 166 8.06 -8.64 4.74
N ALA A 167 7.44 -8.93 3.59
CA ALA A 167 8.14 -8.97 2.30
C ALA A 167 8.73 -7.60 1.94
N ASN A 168 7.94 -6.54 2.06
CA ASN A 168 8.38 -5.18 1.75
C ASN A 168 9.52 -4.73 2.67
N ASN A 169 9.48 -5.05 3.96
CA ASN A 169 10.60 -4.72 4.84
C ASN A 169 11.91 -5.42 4.42
N LYS A 170 11.84 -6.69 4.00
CA LYS A 170 13.01 -7.41 3.50
C LYS A 170 13.57 -6.82 2.21
N GLU A 171 12.70 -6.27 1.36
CA GLU A 171 13.08 -5.67 0.08
C GLU A 171 13.60 -4.22 0.23
N TYR A 172 12.88 -3.40 1.00
CA TYR A 172 13.09 -1.96 1.08
C TYR A 172 13.82 -1.49 2.35
N ASP A 173 14.09 -2.39 3.30
CA ASP A 173 14.76 -2.10 4.58
C ASP A 173 14.10 -0.92 5.31
N TYR A 174 12.89 -1.15 5.84
CA TYR A 174 12.08 -0.11 6.48
C TYR A 174 12.85 0.53 7.63
N LYS A 175 12.83 1.87 7.67
CA LYS A 175 13.56 2.63 8.71
C LYS A 175 12.86 2.59 10.07
N VAL A 176 11.58 2.27 10.09
CA VAL A 176 10.89 1.81 11.31
C VAL A 176 10.43 0.39 11.08
N TRP A 177 11.00 -0.54 11.86
CA TRP A 177 10.56 -1.92 11.94
C TRP A 177 10.57 -2.36 13.40
N GLN A 178 9.39 -2.53 13.98
CA GLN A 178 9.25 -2.96 15.36
C GLN A 178 8.01 -3.83 15.52
N GLU A 179 8.21 -5.11 15.82
CA GLU A 179 7.13 -5.98 16.29
C GLU A 179 6.65 -5.47 17.66
N LEU A 180 5.35 -5.25 17.78
CA LEU A 180 4.71 -4.73 18.99
C LEU A 180 3.98 -5.86 19.73
N PRO A 181 3.70 -5.70 21.04
CA PRO A 181 2.88 -6.66 21.76
C PRO A 181 1.52 -6.90 21.06
N PRO A 182 1.09 -8.16 20.86
CA PRO A 182 -0.15 -8.47 20.18
C PRO A 182 -1.39 -7.78 20.79
N ILE A 183 -2.32 -7.35 19.93
CA ILE A 183 -3.58 -6.74 20.33
C ILE A 183 -4.63 -7.84 20.40
N GLN A 184 -5.03 -8.24 21.61
CA GLN A 184 -6.01 -9.32 21.79
C GLN A 184 -5.62 -10.59 21.01
N GLY A 185 -4.33 -10.95 21.03
CA GLY A 185 -3.81 -12.11 20.28
C GLY A 185 -3.42 -11.82 18.82
N HIS A 186 -3.80 -10.66 18.26
CA HIS A 186 -3.51 -10.32 16.87
C HIS A 186 -2.12 -9.71 16.70
N PRO A 187 -1.30 -10.20 15.74
CA PRO A 187 0.03 -9.66 15.50
C PRO A 187 -0.03 -8.21 15.01
N ILE A 188 0.91 -7.39 15.48
CA ILE A 188 1.05 -5.99 15.12
C ILE A 188 2.52 -5.62 14.93
N VAL A 189 2.80 -4.82 13.91
CA VAL A 189 4.13 -4.29 13.62
C VAL A 189 4.04 -2.79 13.32
N ALA A 190 4.94 -1.99 13.89
CA ALA A 190 5.20 -0.63 13.42
C ALA A 190 6.17 -0.71 12.23
N ALA A 191 5.73 -0.24 11.07
CA ALA A 191 6.39 -0.49 9.80
C ALA A 191 6.27 0.72 8.87
N THR A 192 7.37 1.46 8.66
CA THR A 192 7.40 2.60 7.72
C THR A 192 8.72 2.67 6.97
N GLU A 193 8.65 3.00 5.68
CA GLU A 193 9.81 3.16 4.80
C GLU A 193 10.76 4.27 5.30
N PHE A 194 10.21 5.34 5.88
CA PHE A 194 10.97 6.46 6.45
C PHE A 194 10.78 6.53 7.97
N ASP A 195 11.78 7.08 8.69
CA ASP A 195 11.66 7.38 10.11
C ASP A 195 11.20 8.83 10.32
N ASP A 196 9.89 9.03 10.26
CA ASP A 196 9.23 10.32 10.48
C ASP A 196 8.64 10.47 11.88
N ARG A 197 9.01 9.59 12.81
CA ARG A 197 8.68 9.73 14.24
C ARG A 197 9.13 11.07 14.82
N PRO A 198 10.29 11.67 14.42
CA PRO A 198 10.64 13.02 14.83
C PRO A 198 9.63 14.09 14.42
N ARG A 199 8.93 13.89 13.29
CA ARG A 199 7.84 14.75 12.76
C ARG A 199 6.47 14.37 13.32
N GLY A 200 6.40 13.40 14.23
CA GLY A 200 5.15 12.95 14.83
C GLY A 200 4.36 11.97 13.97
N GLU A 201 5.00 11.32 13.00
CA GLU A 201 4.36 10.36 12.11
C GLU A 201 4.76 8.93 12.44
N CYS A 202 3.81 8.00 12.35
CA CYS A 202 4.06 6.56 12.37
C CYS A 202 2.85 5.80 11.82
N ALA A 203 3.07 4.58 11.32
CA ALA A 203 2.01 3.65 10.98
C ALA A 203 2.25 2.28 11.62
N VAL A 204 1.16 1.60 11.95
CA VAL A 204 1.17 0.22 12.45
C VAL A 204 0.22 -0.64 11.60
N ALA A 205 0.66 -1.85 11.29
CA ALA A 205 -0.13 -2.85 10.59
C ALA A 205 -0.56 -3.94 11.58
N VAL A 206 -1.87 -4.18 11.70
CA VAL A 206 -2.44 -5.29 12.49
C VAL A 206 -2.94 -6.38 11.56
N GLY A 207 -2.50 -7.62 11.75
CA GLY A 207 -3.05 -8.77 11.05
C GLY A 207 -4.42 -9.13 11.62
N LEU A 208 -5.48 -8.97 10.82
CA LEU A 208 -6.85 -9.37 11.19
C LEU A 208 -7.19 -10.77 10.69
N ARG A 209 -6.56 -11.18 9.59
CA ARG A 209 -6.51 -12.52 9.00
C ARG A 209 -5.15 -12.67 8.30
N ASP A 210 -4.76 -13.88 7.91
CA ASP A 210 -3.51 -14.08 7.17
C ASP A 210 -3.47 -13.32 5.84
N ASP A 211 -4.64 -13.02 5.25
CA ASP A 211 -4.81 -12.28 4.01
C ASP A 211 -5.18 -10.80 4.21
N LEU A 212 -5.49 -10.34 5.43
CA LEU A 212 -6.01 -9.00 5.67
C LEU A 212 -5.29 -8.27 6.80
N VAL A 213 -4.83 -7.06 6.49
CA VAL A 213 -4.26 -6.10 7.45
C VAL A 213 -5.19 -4.90 7.63
N TYR A 214 -5.25 -4.41 8.86
CA TYR A 214 -5.75 -3.09 9.17
C TYR A 214 -4.57 -2.18 9.54
N ASP A 215 -4.29 -1.23 8.67
CA ASP A 215 -3.25 -0.22 8.86
C ASP A 215 -3.81 0.97 9.62
N VAL A 216 -3.05 1.45 10.61
CA VAL A 216 -3.38 2.66 11.36
C VAL A 216 -2.21 3.63 11.30
N SER A 217 -2.44 4.79 10.69
CA SER A 217 -1.47 5.87 10.57
C SER A 217 -1.78 7.00 11.55
N VAL A 218 -0.73 7.63 12.09
CA VAL A 218 -0.80 8.82 12.93
C VAL A 218 0.07 9.91 12.30
N THR A 219 -0.44 11.14 12.32
CA THR A 219 0.31 12.37 12.08
C THR A 219 -0.03 13.36 13.19
N ASP A 220 0.91 13.60 14.10
CA ASP A 220 0.79 14.49 15.25
C ASP A 220 2.02 15.39 15.36
N PRO A 221 2.14 16.42 14.50
CA PRO A 221 3.35 17.24 14.41
C PRO A 221 3.66 18.00 15.70
N GLU A 222 2.65 18.26 16.52
CA GLU A 222 2.80 18.92 17.83
C GLU A 222 3.12 17.94 18.96
N LYS A 223 3.08 16.62 18.69
CA LYS A 223 3.26 15.55 19.69
C LYS A 223 2.29 15.71 20.86
N SER A 224 1.09 16.16 20.54
CA SER A 224 0.01 16.46 21.47
C SER A 224 -0.65 15.20 22.06
N TRP A 225 -0.53 14.06 21.38
CA TRP A 225 -1.12 12.77 21.77
C TRP A 225 -0.12 11.81 22.43
N GLY A 226 1.15 12.20 22.46
CA GLY A 226 2.24 11.43 23.05
C GLY A 226 3.58 11.71 22.38
N LYS A 227 4.67 11.34 23.06
CA LYS A 227 6.03 11.49 22.51
C LYS A 227 6.35 10.46 21.41
N ASP A 228 5.70 9.31 21.47
CA ASP A 228 5.88 8.20 20.55
C ASP A 228 4.63 8.05 19.67
N PRO A 229 4.68 8.45 18.39
CA PRO A 229 3.54 8.33 17.49
C PRO A 229 3.17 6.88 17.19
N CYS A 230 4.11 5.93 17.25
CA CYS A 230 3.82 4.50 17.04
C CYS A 230 3.02 3.93 18.21
N ALA A 231 3.33 4.35 19.44
CA ALA A 231 2.52 3.99 20.61
C ALA A 231 1.10 4.57 20.52
N THR A 232 0.92 5.76 19.97
CA THR A 232 -0.40 6.35 19.69
C THR A 232 -1.14 5.54 18.62
N ALA A 233 -0.48 5.18 17.52
CA ALA A 233 -1.06 4.37 16.46
C ALA A 233 -1.52 3.00 16.99
N ALA A 234 -0.70 2.35 17.82
CA ALA A 234 -1.05 1.08 18.47
C ALA A 234 -2.27 1.19 19.41
N LYS A 235 -2.43 2.31 20.14
CA LYS A 235 -3.63 2.55 20.97
C LYS A 235 -4.88 2.68 20.11
N VAL A 236 -4.80 3.39 18.99
CA VAL A 236 -5.93 3.56 18.05
C VAL A 236 -6.26 2.23 17.38
N ALA A 237 -5.26 1.46 16.95
CA ALA A 237 -5.43 0.11 16.41
C ALA A 237 -6.12 -0.82 17.42
N LYS A 238 -5.80 -0.69 18.72
CA LYS A 238 -6.47 -1.45 19.78
C LYS A 238 -7.96 -1.14 19.88
N LEU A 239 -8.36 0.11 19.69
CA LEU A 239 -9.78 0.47 19.66
C LEU A 239 -10.49 -0.22 18.48
N ALA A 240 -9.87 -0.18 17.30
CA ALA A 240 -10.41 -0.83 16.11
C ALA A 240 -10.61 -2.34 16.32
N VAL A 241 -9.56 -3.05 16.76
CA VAL A 241 -9.64 -4.50 17.01
C VAL A 241 -10.71 -4.80 18.05
N THR A 242 -10.78 -4.03 19.14
CA THR A 242 -11.81 -4.21 20.18
C THR A 242 -13.23 -4.06 19.63
N THR A 243 -13.48 -3.09 18.74
CA THR A 243 -14.79 -2.97 18.07
C THR A 243 -15.08 -4.18 17.21
N MET A 244 -14.10 -4.64 16.42
CA MET A 244 -14.30 -5.70 15.44
C MET A 244 -14.48 -7.08 16.08
N THR A 245 -13.89 -7.32 17.26
CA THR A 245 -14.06 -8.54 18.05
C THR A 245 -15.33 -8.55 18.92
N GLY A 246 -16.18 -7.51 18.82
CA GLY A 246 -17.47 -7.44 19.53
C GLY A 246 -17.40 -6.86 20.94
N GLY A 247 -16.31 -6.18 21.30
CA GLY A 247 -16.07 -5.57 22.61
C GLY A 247 -16.55 -4.12 22.77
N ALA A 248 -17.52 -3.66 21.98
CA ALA A 248 -18.06 -2.29 22.05
C ALA A 248 -19.51 -2.25 22.57
#